data_AF-A0A0V0I099-F1
#
_entry.id   AF-A0A0V0I099-F1
#
_cell.length_a   1.000
_cell.length_b   1.000
_cell.length_c   1.000
_cell.angle_alpha   90.00
_cell.angle_beta   90.00
_cell.angle_gamma   90.00
#
_symmetry.space_group_name_H-M   'P 1'
#
loop_
_entity.id
_entity.type
_entity.pdbx_description
1 polymer ?
#
loop_
_entity_poly.entity_id
_entity_poly.type
_entity_poly.pdbx_seq_one_letter_code
_entity_poly.pdbx_strand_id
1 'polypeptide(L)'
;MFLNICEQTHPFHWYFTSALPRSLLSAYPLFLLGVLLDRRVFFYILPVLSFVLLYSKLPHKELRFIISSIPVFNFAAAVAASRLYNNRKKSFWKFLYIAMLGLILGSLACTTVFFMASYENYPSGYALKSLHRIGGVTKNSDELRVHIDTFSAMNGISRFCEYNYPWRYSKEENISLEDLQMRNFTYLLNENSYIEGFKCLMSVDGFSRVHIRIGFPPVSFAKEPKVFIHGNIRNTDIMNRGWPGCSVIT
;
A
#
# COMPACT_ATOMS: atom_id res chain seq x y z
N MET A 1 -0.14 15.41 -7.08
CA MET A 1 0.37 14.24 -7.84
C MET A 1 -0.65 13.09 -7.91
N PHE A 2 -1.95 13.34 -7.70
CA PHE A 2 -2.97 12.28 -7.53
C PHE A 2 -4.07 12.25 -8.60
N LEU A 3 -4.10 13.22 -9.52
CA LEU A 3 -4.99 13.19 -10.71
C LEU A 3 -4.56 12.13 -11.76
N ASN A 4 -3.35 11.58 -11.67
CA ASN A 4 -2.81 10.68 -12.71
C ASN A 4 -3.00 9.18 -12.45
N ILE A 5 -3.72 8.75 -11.39
CA ILE A 5 -3.93 7.31 -11.18
C ILE A 5 -4.98 6.75 -12.16
N CYS A 6 -5.93 7.57 -12.63
CA CYS A 6 -6.88 7.17 -13.68
C CYS A 6 -6.29 7.17 -15.11
N GLU A 7 -5.11 7.77 -15.33
CA GLU A 7 -4.49 7.88 -16.66
C GLU A 7 -3.21 7.05 -16.83
N GLN A 8 -2.86 6.15 -15.90
CA GLN A 8 -1.68 5.31 -16.05
C GLN A 8 -1.95 4.14 -17.00
N THR A 9 -1.84 4.42 -18.30
CA THR A 9 -1.78 3.37 -19.32
C THR A 9 -0.43 2.67 -19.24
N HIS A 10 -0.45 1.35 -19.05
CA HIS A 10 0.77 0.55 -19.01
C HIS A 10 0.97 -0.24 -20.31
N PRO A 11 2.22 -0.50 -20.74
CA PRO A 11 2.48 -1.27 -21.95
C PRO A 11 1.97 -2.72 -21.82
N PHE A 12 1.73 -3.39 -22.96
CA PHE A 12 1.21 -4.76 -22.99
C PHE A 12 2.03 -5.75 -22.14
N HIS A 13 3.36 -5.63 -22.15
CA HIS A 13 4.26 -6.55 -21.46
C HIS A 13 4.40 -6.29 -19.94
N TRP A 14 3.73 -5.26 -19.41
CA TRP A 14 3.88 -4.81 -18.00
C TRP A 14 3.62 -5.92 -16.98
N TYR A 15 2.64 -6.79 -17.22
CA TYR A 15 2.38 -7.92 -16.32
C TYR A 15 3.56 -8.88 -16.23
N PHE A 16 4.25 -9.15 -17.34
CA PHE A 16 5.38 -10.10 -17.40
C PHE A 16 6.70 -9.49 -16.94
N THR A 17 6.95 -8.21 -17.22
CA THR A 17 8.22 -7.56 -16.88
C THR A 17 8.22 -6.93 -15.49
N SER A 18 7.04 -6.58 -14.96
CA SER A 18 6.94 -5.77 -13.75
C SER A 18 6.06 -6.41 -12.69
N ALA A 19 4.81 -6.76 -12.99
CA ALA A 19 3.87 -7.23 -11.97
C ALA A 19 4.24 -8.63 -11.46
N LEU A 20 4.36 -9.61 -12.36
CA LEU A 20 4.64 -11.00 -12.00
C LEU A 20 6.02 -11.18 -11.33
N PRO A 21 7.13 -10.57 -11.81
CA PRO A 21 8.41 -10.67 -11.12
C PRO A 21 8.38 -10.11 -9.69
N ARG A 22 7.69 -8.99 -9.47
CA ARG A 22 7.55 -8.38 -8.15
C ARG A 22 6.69 -9.22 -7.21
N SER A 23 5.62 -9.85 -7.71
CA SER A 23 4.71 -10.66 -6.89
C SER A 23 5.24 -12.07 -6.61
N LEU A 24 5.97 -12.67 -7.55
CA LEU A 24 6.48 -14.04 -7.42
C LEU A 24 7.90 -14.10 -6.85
N LEU A 25 8.71 -13.03 -6.96
CA LEU A 25 10.09 -12.99 -6.47
C LEU A 25 10.88 -14.23 -6.93
N SER A 26 11.37 -15.05 -6.00
CA SER A 26 12.08 -16.30 -6.31
C SER A 26 11.24 -17.34 -7.05
N ALA A 27 9.92 -17.31 -6.90
CA ALA A 27 9.03 -18.20 -7.61
C ALA A 27 8.94 -17.86 -9.11
N TYR A 28 9.31 -16.63 -9.52
CA TYR A 28 9.29 -16.23 -10.94
C TYR A 28 10.23 -17.09 -11.81
N PRO A 29 11.55 -17.17 -11.53
CA PRO A 29 12.43 -18.07 -12.29
C PRO A 29 12.12 -19.55 -12.05
N LEU A 30 11.63 -19.92 -10.85
CA LEU A 30 11.32 -21.31 -10.52
C LEU A 30 10.09 -21.84 -11.28
N PHE A 31 9.05 -21.02 -11.52
CA PHE A 31 7.90 -21.49 -12.29
C PHE A 31 8.29 -21.77 -13.74
N LEU A 32 9.15 -20.92 -14.34
CA LEU A 32 9.66 -21.13 -15.70
C LEU A 32 10.41 -22.47 -15.77
N LEU A 33 11.27 -22.75 -14.78
CA LEU A 33 11.93 -24.04 -14.66
C LEU A 33 10.94 -25.19 -14.47
N GLY A 34 9.88 -25.01 -13.68
CA GLY A 34 8.84 -26.03 -13.47
C GLY A 34 8.12 -26.42 -14.75
N VAL A 35 7.76 -25.43 -15.57
CA VAL A 35 7.14 -25.63 -16.88
C VAL A 35 8.10 -26.36 -17.85
N LEU A 36 9.40 -26.05 -17.81
CA LEU A 36 10.41 -26.71 -18.65
C LEU A 36 10.70 -28.16 -18.20
N LEU A 37 10.69 -28.42 -16.89
CA LEU A 37 11.06 -29.72 -16.33
C LEU A 37 9.91 -30.73 -16.34
N ASP A 38 8.65 -30.30 -16.31
CA ASP A 38 7.48 -31.18 -16.28
C ASP A 38 6.37 -30.71 -17.23
N ARG A 39 6.18 -31.47 -18.32
CA ARG A 39 5.12 -31.20 -19.31
C ARG A 39 3.71 -31.28 -18.73
N ARG A 40 3.49 -32.01 -17.63
CA ARG A 40 2.17 -32.10 -17.00
C ARG A 40 1.76 -30.76 -16.41
N VAL A 41 2.72 -30.01 -15.85
CA VAL A 41 2.51 -28.69 -15.26
C VAL A 41 2.10 -27.68 -16.34
N PHE A 42 2.65 -27.78 -17.55
CA PHE A 42 2.33 -26.89 -18.67
C PHE A 42 0.83 -26.80 -18.97
N PHE A 43 0.11 -27.92 -18.92
CA PHE A 43 -1.34 -27.93 -19.18
C PHE A 43 -2.15 -27.15 -18.14
N TYR A 44 -1.70 -27.09 -16.89
CA TYR A 44 -2.32 -26.28 -15.83
C TYR A 44 -1.95 -24.80 -15.96
N ILE A 45 -0.74 -24.50 -16.41
CA ILE A 45 -0.24 -23.12 -16.56
C ILE A 45 -0.81 -22.44 -17.82
N LEU A 46 -1.07 -23.19 -18.89
CA LEU A 46 -1.58 -22.66 -20.16
C LEU A 46 -2.84 -21.79 -20.04
N PRO A 47 -3.94 -22.21 -19.38
CA PRO A 47 -5.12 -21.36 -19.23
C PRO A 47 -4.83 -20.09 -18.41
N VAL A 48 -3.95 -20.19 -17.41
CA VAL A 48 -3.57 -19.05 -16.56
C VAL A 48 -2.70 -18.04 -17.31
N LEU A 49 -1.73 -18.50 -18.11
CA LEU A 49 -0.96 -17.64 -19.00
C LEU A 49 -1.87 -16.96 -20.03
N SER A 50 -2.83 -17.70 -20.58
CA SER A 50 -3.81 -17.14 -21.53
C SER A 50 -4.66 -16.05 -20.87
N PHE A 51 -5.12 -16.27 -19.64
CA PHE A 51 -5.82 -15.26 -18.84
C PHE A 51 -4.97 -14.00 -18.63
N VAL A 52 -3.71 -14.14 -18.22
CA VAL A 52 -2.81 -12.98 -18.05
C VAL A 52 -2.59 -12.25 -19.38
N LEU A 53 -2.39 -12.97 -20.49
CA LEU A 53 -2.22 -12.38 -21.83
C LEU A 53 -3.44 -11.61 -22.32
N LEU A 54 -4.65 -12.10 -22.02
CA LEU A 54 -5.89 -11.40 -22.34
C LEU A 54 -6.00 -10.11 -21.52
N TYR A 55 -5.73 -10.17 -20.21
CA TYR A 55 -5.73 -8.99 -19.34
C TYR A 55 -4.61 -7.99 -19.70
N SER A 56 -3.49 -8.44 -20.25
CA SER A 56 -2.44 -7.56 -20.78
C SER A 56 -2.91 -6.62 -21.90
N LYS A 57 -4.04 -6.91 -22.56
CA LYS A 57 -4.63 -6.01 -23.57
C LYS A 57 -5.38 -4.81 -22.98
N LEU A 58 -5.73 -4.83 -21.69
CA LEU A 58 -6.44 -3.72 -21.04
C LEU A 58 -5.52 -2.49 -20.92
N PRO A 59 -6.01 -1.27 -21.21
CA PRO A 59 -5.21 -0.05 -21.11
C PRO A 59 -4.81 0.23 -19.66
N HIS A 60 -5.78 0.19 -18.75
CA HIS A 60 -5.56 0.27 -17.31
C HIS A 60 -5.18 -1.11 -16.77
N LYS A 61 -4.01 -1.22 -16.14
CA LYS A 61 -3.50 -2.47 -15.59
C LYS A 61 -3.23 -2.33 -14.11
N GLU A 62 -3.77 -3.27 -13.35
CA GLU A 62 -3.52 -3.34 -11.92
C GLU A 62 -3.21 -4.78 -11.54
N LEU A 63 -2.38 -4.94 -10.51
CA LEU A 63 -1.99 -6.26 -10.02
C LEU A 63 -3.21 -7.07 -9.54
N ARG A 64 -4.21 -6.39 -8.95
CA ARG A 64 -5.43 -7.04 -8.44
C ARG A 64 -6.22 -7.79 -9.51
N PHE A 65 -6.14 -7.38 -10.78
CA PHE A 65 -6.85 -8.08 -11.85
C PHE A 65 -6.31 -9.47 -12.13
N ILE A 66 -5.02 -9.70 -11.89
CA ILE A 66 -4.39 -11.00 -12.15
C ILE A 66 -4.00 -11.75 -10.87
N ILE A 67 -4.40 -11.28 -9.69
CA ILE A 67 -3.92 -11.84 -8.41
C ILE A 67 -4.23 -13.33 -8.26
N SER A 68 -5.35 -13.80 -8.83
CA SER A 68 -5.76 -15.20 -8.85
C SER A 68 -4.83 -16.11 -9.65
N SER A 69 -3.96 -15.57 -10.51
CA SER A 69 -2.95 -16.34 -11.25
C SER A 69 -1.74 -16.74 -10.39
N ILE A 70 -1.45 -15.96 -9.35
CA ILE A 70 -0.22 -16.11 -8.54
C ILE A 70 -0.12 -17.49 -7.86
N PRO A 71 -1.17 -18.04 -7.23
CA PRO A 71 -1.10 -19.38 -6.62
C PRO A 71 -0.74 -20.47 -7.63
N VAL A 72 -1.22 -20.38 -8.86
CA VAL A 72 -0.96 -21.38 -9.91
C VAL A 72 0.49 -21.31 -10.41
N PHE A 73 1.06 -20.12 -10.53
CA PHE A 73 2.49 -19.97 -10.81
C PHE A 73 3.37 -20.47 -9.64
N ASN A 74 2.98 -20.21 -8.39
CA ASN A 74 3.65 -20.76 -7.21
C ASN A 74 3.58 -22.29 -7.16
N PHE A 75 2.47 -22.90 -7.58
CA PHE A 75 2.37 -24.36 -7.73
C PHE A 75 3.42 -24.89 -8.71
N ALA A 76 3.57 -24.30 -9.89
CA ALA A 76 4.61 -24.71 -10.84
C ALA A 76 6.03 -24.52 -10.27
N ALA A 77 6.28 -23.42 -9.55
CA ALA A 77 7.55 -23.20 -8.86
C ALA A 77 7.82 -24.28 -7.78
N ALA A 78 6.78 -24.70 -7.05
CA ALA A 78 6.89 -25.76 -6.04
C ALA A 78 7.21 -27.13 -6.66
N VAL A 79 6.64 -27.46 -7.83
CA VAL A 79 7.00 -28.68 -8.57
C VAL A 79 8.48 -28.65 -8.99
N ALA A 80 8.97 -27.50 -9.48
CA ALA A 80 10.38 -27.31 -9.82
C ALA A 80 11.27 -27.53 -8.59
N ALA A 81 10.93 -26.89 -7.46
CA ALA A 81 11.65 -27.00 -6.21
C ALA A 81 11.71 -28.43 -5.68
N SER A 82 10.59 -29.16 -5.73
CA SER A 82 10.51 -30.57 -5.35
C SER A 82 11.43 -31.43 -6.21
N ARG A 83 11.46 -31.20 -7.53
CA ARG A 83 12.31 -31.96 -8.44
C ARG A 83 13.80 -31.67 -8.24
N LEU A 84 14.15 -30.40 -7.97
CA LEU A 84 15.51 -30.00 -7.60
C LEU A 84 15.96 -30.68 -6.29
N TYR A 85 15.10 -30.67 -5.27
CA TYR A 85 15.38 -31.30 -3.99
C TYR A 85 15.59 -32.82 -4.12
N ASN A 86 14.73 -33.51 -4.87
CA ASN A 86 14.83 -34.96 -5.05
C ASN A 86 16.09 -35.38 -5.83
N ASN A 87 16.55 -34.56 -6.79
CA ASN A 87 17.73 -34.86 -7.60
C ASN A 87 19.04 -34.27 -7.06
N ARG A 88 19.02 -33.60 -5.90
CA ARG A 88 20.16 -32.82 -5.33
C ARG A 88 21.49 -33.57 -5.18
N LYS A 89 21.49 -34.91 -5.21
CA LYS A 89 22.71 -35.72 -5.13
C LYS A 89 23.51 -35.76 -6.45
N LYS A 90 22.89 -35.44 -7.59
CA LYS A 90 23.57 -35.39 -8.90
C LYS A 90 24.33 -34.07 -9.02
N SER A 91 25.53 -34.08 -9.61
CA SER A 91 26.45 -32.92 -9.66
C SER A 91 25.80 -31.62 -10.15
N PHE A 92 25.20 -31.62 -11.35
CA PHE A 92 24.51 -30.45 -11.90
C PHE A 92 23.30 -30.00 -11.06
N TRP A 93 22.52 -30.95 -10.53
CA TRP A 93 21.34 -30.67 -9.73
C TRP A 93 21.67 -30.12 -8.34
N LYS A 94 22.83 -30.49 -7.78
CA LYS A 94 23.36 -29.92 -6.54
C LYS A 94 23.57 -28.41 -6.68
N PHE A 95 24.12 -27.96 -7.81
CA PHE A 95 24.29 -26.54 -8.09
C PHE A 95 22.94 -25.82 -8.16
N LEU A 96 21.98 -26.34 -8.95
CA LEU A 96 20.65 -25.75 -9.05
C LEU A 96 19.89 -25.72 -7.72
N TYR A 97 20.07 -26.75 -6.89
CA TYR A 97 19.51 -26.81 -5.54
C TYR A 97 20.10 -25.71 -4.64
N ILE A 98 21.42 -25.50 -4.67
CA ILE A 98 22.07 -24.41 -3.91
C ILE A 98 21.60 -23.04 -4.42
N ALA A 99 21.49 -22.87 -5.74
CA ALA A 99 20.94 -21.64 -6.33
C ALA A 99 19.49 -21.38 -5.88
N MET A 100 18.65 -22.42 -5.84
CA MET A 100 17.28 -22.34 -5.33
C MET A 100 17.24 -21.91 -3.86
N LEU A 101 18.11 -22.46 -3.00
CA LEU A 101 18.21 -22.01 -1.61
C LEU A 101 18.59 -20.53 -1.50
N GLY A 102 19.55 -20.08 -2.32
CA GLY A 102 19.92 -18.66 -2.42
C GLY A 102 18.74 -17.78 -2.84
N LEU A 103 17.97 -18.21 -3.84
CA LEU A 103 16.74 -17.52 -4.28
C LEU A 103 15.70 -17.43 -3.17
N ILE A 104 15.47 -18.51 -2.41
CA ILE A 104 14.53 -18.53 -1.28
C ILE A 104 14.98 -17.54 -0.18
N LEU A 105 16.26 -17.56 0.19
CA LEU A 105 16.81 -16.63 1.17
C LEU A 105 16.73 -15.17 0.69
N GLY A 106 17.02 -14.92 -0.58
CA GLY A 106 16.86 -13.60 -1.20
C GLY A 106 15.40 -13.13 -1.18
N SER A 107 14.45 -14.01 -1.49
CA SER A 107 13.01 -13.72 -1.43
C SER A 107 12.54 -13.42 -0.02
N LEU A 108 13.05 -14.15 0.99
CA LEU A 108 12.77 -13.88 2.40
C LEU A 108 13.29 -12.48 2.81
N ALA A 109 14.50 -12.12 2.40
CA ALA A 109 15.06 -10.80 2.64
C ALA A 109 14.23 -9.69 1.96
N CYS A 110 13.89 -9.85 0.68
CA CYS A 110 13.04 -8.91 -0.05
C CYS A 110 11.65 -8.76 0.61
N THR A 111 11.03 -9.87 1.00
CA THR A 111 9.72 -9.88 1.68
C THR A 111 9.80 -9.16 3.01
N THR A 112 10.88 -9.32 3.76
CA THR A 112 11.10 -8.60 5.04
C THR A 112 11.18 -7.10 4.82
N VAL A 113 11.92 -6.64 3.81
CA VAL A 113 12.00 -5.22 3.45
C VAL A 113 10.63 -4.67 3.02
N PHE A 114 9.90 -5.40 2.16
CA PHE A 114 8.56 -4.98 1.74
C PHE A 114 7.55 -4.99 2.88
N PHE A 115 7.64 -5.94 3.82
CA PHE A 115 6.81 -5.98 5.00
C PHE A 115 7.05 -4.75 5.89
N MET A 116 8.32 -4.42 6.15
CA MET A 116 8.69 -3.22 6.92
C MET A 116 8.19 -1.94 6.24
N ALA A 117 8.32 -1.82 4.92
CA ALA A 117 7.75 -0.69 4.18
C ALA A 117 6.22 -0.66 4.29
N SER A 118 5.56 -1.80 4.09
CA SER A 118 4.10 -1.91 4.10
C SER A 118 3.46 -1.66 5.46
N TYR A 119 4.20 -1.87 6.55
CA TYR A 119 3.73 -1.60 7.91
C TYR A 119 3.39 -0.11 8.10
N GLU A 120 4.10 0.78 7.39
CA GLU A 120 3.98 2.24 7.51
C GLU A 120 3.14 2.88 6.38
N ASN A 121 2.46 2.07 5.55
CA ASN A 121 1.66 2.53 4.42
C ASN A 121 0.22 2.95 4.78
N TYR A 122 -0.16 2.91 6.06
CA TYR A 122 -1.53 3.24 6.51
C TYR A 122 -1.60 4.43 7.50
N PRO A 123 -0.96 5.58 7.19
CA PRO A 123 -0.89 6.73 8.09
C PRO A 123 -2.27 7.30 8.47
N SER A 124 -3.25 7.23 7.56
CA SER A 124 -4.57 7.83 7.75
C SER A 124 -5.39 7.11 8.84
N GLY A 125 -5.19 5.80 9.00
CA GLY A 125 -5.78 5.05 10.11
C GLY A 125 -5.25 5.51 11.47
N TYR A 126 -3.95 5.79 11.56
CA TYR A 126 -3.34 6.37 12.76
C TYR A 126 -3.79 7.81 13.01
N ALA A 127 -3.98 8.59 11.95
CA ALA A 127 -4.51 9.95 12.02
C ALA A 127 -5.93 9.96 12.61
N LEU A 128 -6.84 9.13 12.08
CA LEU A 128 -8.21 9.01 12.59
C LEU A 128 -8.25 8.51 14.05
N LYS A 129 -7.41 7.53 14.40
CA LYS A 129 -7.28 7.05 15.78
C LYS A 129 -6.81 8.16 16.73
N SER A 130 -5.86 8.99 16.28
CA SER A 130 -5.34 10.12 17.06
C SER A 130 -6.39 11.23 17.19
N LEU A 131 -7.16 11.48 16.13
CA LEU A 131 -8.30 12.39 16.13
C LEU A 131 -9.36 11.95 17.15
N HIS A 132 -9.74 10.67 17.21
CA HIS A 132 -10.71 10.20 18.20
C HIS A 132 -10.20 10.37 19.63
N ARG A 133 -8.91 10.11 19.87
CA ARG A 133 -8.29 10.23 21.20
C ARG A 133 -8.26 11.68 21.71
N ILE A 134 -7.98 12.65 20.84
CA ILE A 134 -7.78 14.06 21.24
C ILE A 134 -9.05 14.90 21.01
N GLY A 135 -9.78 14.60 19.94
CA GLY A 135 -10.95 15.34 19.47
C GLY A 135 -12.26 14.99 20.20
N GLY A 136 -12.38 13.80 20.78
CA GLY A 136 -13.64 13.27 21.31
C GLY A 136 -14.20 13.89 22.60
N VAL A 137 -13.51 14.85 23.22
CA VAL A 137 -13.96 15.49 24.47
C VAL A 137 -14.57 16.85 24.17
N THR A 138 -15.81 16.92 23.67
CA THR A 138 -16.56 18.19 23.60
C THR A 138 -17.40 18.39 24.86
N LYS A 139 -17.37 19.62 25.39
CA LYS A 139 -18.24 20.04 26.52
C LYS A 139 -19.70 20.16 26.10
N ASN A 140 -19.94 20.39 24.80
CA ASN A 140 -21.27 20.47 24.19
C ASN A 140 -21.58 19.19 23.42
N SER A 141 -22.85 18.79 23.43
CA SER A 141 -23.41 17.66 22.67
C SER A 141 -23.55 17.96 21.17
N ASP A 142 -22.56 18.66 20.59
CA ASP A 142 -22.58 19.01 19.18
C ASP A 142 -21.98 17.88 18.33
N GLU A 143 -22.59 17.66 17.17
CA GLU A 143 -22.16 16.65 16.21
C GLU A 143 -20.80 17.02 15.60
N LEU A 144 -19.83 16.10 15.68
CA LEU A 144 -18.48 16.26 15.14
C LEU A 144 -18.42 15.72 13.72
N ARG A 145 -18.37 16.61 12.72
CA ARG A 145 -18.32 16.25 11.32
C ARG A 145 -16.88 16.20 10.83
N VAL A 146 -16.45 15.03 10.40
CA VAL A 146 -15.10 14.75 9.89
C VAL A 146 -15.19 14.48 8.40
N HIS A 147 -14.50 15.28 7.59
CA HIS A 147 -14.31 14.95 6.18
C HIS A 147 -13.05 14.11 6.01
N ILE A 148 -13.14 13.07 5.19
CA ILE A 148 -12.05 12.15 4.85
C ILE A 148 -11.87 12.26 3.34
N ASP A 149 -10.72 12.78 2.90
CA ASP A 149 -10.40 12.87 1.48
C ASP A 149 -10.08 11.49 0.86
N THR A 150 -9.95 11.48 -0.47
CA THR A 150 -9.67 10.25 -1.24
C THR A 150 -8.35 9.60 -0.80
N PHE A 151 -7.30 10.39 -0.58
CA PHE A 151 -6.03 9.90 -0.05
C PHE A 151 -6.19 9.24 1.31
N SER A 152 -6.90 9.87 2.24
CA SER A 152 -7.10 9.34 3.59
C SER A 152 -7.96 8.07 3.60
N ALA A 153 -8.98 8.01 2.74
CA ALA A 153 -9.82 6.82 2.56
C ALA A 153 -9.03 5.63 1.99
N MET A 154 -8.07 5.87 1.08
CA MET A 154 -7.24 4.82 0.48
C MET A 154 -6.09 4.36 1.36
N ASN A 155 -5.61 5.21 2.30
CA ASN A 155 -4.42 4.96 3.12
C ASN A 155 -4.75 4.62 4.59
N GLY A 156 -5.82 3.84 4.81
CA GLY A 156 -6.06 3.15 6.09
C GLY A 156 -7.35 3.49 6.82
N ILE A 157 -8.17 4.41 6.31
CA ILE A 157 -9.48 4.70 6.92
C ILE A 157 -10.58 3.85 6.29
N SER A 158 -11.14 2.95 7.09
CA SER A 158 -12.29 2.13 6.71
C SER A 158 -13.50 2.43 7.59
N ARG A 159 -14.67 1.90 7.21
CA ARG A 159 -15.90 2.02 8.02
C ARG A 159 -15.76 1.39 9.41
N PHE A 160 -14.85 0.43 9.59
CA PHE A 160 -14.59 -0.19 10.90
C PHE A 160 -13.81 0.71 11.86
N CYS A 161 -13.19 1.78 11.34
CA CYS A 161 -12.47 2.75 12.16
C CYS A 161 -13.40 3.84 12.73
N GLU A 162 -14.63 3.94 12.22
CA GLU A 162 -15.57 5.01 12.51
C GLU A 162 -16.33 4.74 13.83
N TYR A 163 -16.37 5.74 14.71
CA TYR A 163 -17.16 5.69 15.94
C TYR A 163 -18.58 6.22 15.73
N ASN A 164 -19.50 5.81 16.60
CA ASN A 164 -20.87 6.32 16.60
C ASN A 164 -20.92 7.77 17.13
N TYR A 165 -22.13 8.27 17.41
CA TYR A 165 -22.36 9.58 18.01
C TYR A 165 -21.33 9.90 19.12
N PRO A 166 -20.73 11.11 19.14
CA PRO A 166 -21.08 12.31 18.38
C PRO A 166 -20.47 12.43 16.97
N TRP A 167 -19.77 11.40 16.48
CA TRP A 167 -19.01 11.49 15.23
C TRP A 167 -19.85 11.23 13.97
N ARG A 168 -19.63 12.02 12.93
CA ARG A 168 -20.11 11.79 11.56
C ARG A 168 -18.98 11.94 10.56
N TYR A 169 -18.92 11.05 9.60
CA TYR A 169 -17.87 11.02 8.60
C TYR A 169 -18.46 11.27 7.21
N SER A 170 -17.82 12.13 6.42
CA SER A 170 -18.12 12.33 5.01
C SER A 170 -16.91 11.94 4.17
N LYS A 171 -17.12 11.08 3.18
CA LYS A 171 -16.14 10.68 2.15
C LYS A 171 -16.53 11.19 0.77
N GLU A 172 -17.27 12.30 0.71
CA GLU A 172 -17.69 12.92 -0.53
C GLU A 172 -16.45 13.29 -1.37
N GLU A 173 -16.31 12.66 -2.53
CA GLU A 173 -15.18 12.85 -3.42
C GLU A 173 -15.35 14.13 -4.26
N ASN A 174 -14.26 14.65 -4.84
CA ASN A 174 -14.24 15.81 -5.75
C ASN A 174 -14.73 17.14 -5.15
N ILE A 175 -14.59 17.34 -3.83
CA ILE A 175 -14.72 18.66 -3.22
C ILE A 175 -13.42 19.45 -3.45
N SER A 176 -13.52 20.65 -4.01
CA SER A 176 -12.35 21.54 -4.17
C SER A 176 -11.84 22.01 -2.80
N LEU A 177 -10.55 22.38 -2.72
CA LEU A 177 -9.97 22.88 -1.46
C LEU A 177 -10.66 24.16 -0.96
N GLU A 178 -11.15 24.99 -1.89
CA GLU A 178 -11.87 26.24 -1.60
C GLU A 178 -13.28 25.94 -1.05
N ASP A 179 -13.98 24.95 -1.62
CA ASP A 179 -15.33 24.59 -1.19
C ASP A 179 -15.36 23.94 0.20
N LEU A 180 -14.25 23.34 0.66
CA LEU A 180 -14.16 22.74 2.00
C LEU A 180 -14.45 23.75 3.11
N GLN A 181 -14.08 25.03 2.94
CA GLN A 181 -14.35 26.09 3.91
C GLN A 181 -15.84 26.44 4.01
N MET A 182 -16.58 26.28 2.91
CA MET A 182 -18.01 26.55 2.84
C MET A 182 -18.84 25.41 3.44
N ARG A 183 -18.26 24.22 3.58
CA ARG A 183 -18.90 23.07 4.23
C ARG A 183 -18.82 23.17 5.75
N ASN A 184 -19.84 22.65 6.43
CA ASN A 184 -19.89 22.64 7.90
C ASN A 184 -19.14 21.42 8.48
N PHE A 185 -17.83 21.33 8.20
CA PHE A 185 -16.95 20.31 8.77
C PHE A 185 -16.23 20.84 10.00
N THR A 186 -16.14 20.00 11.02
CA THR A 186 -15.43 20.26 12.27
C THR A 186 -13.95 19.93 12.12
N TYR A 187 -13.66 18.77 11.51
CA TYR A 187 -12.32 18.28 11.25
C TYR A 187 -12.18 17.84 9.80
N LEU A 188 -10.96 17.94 9.26
CA LEU A 188 -10.59 17.33 7.98
C LEU A 188 -9.42 16.40 8.18
N LEU A 189 -9.46 15.24 7.52
CA LEU A 189 -8.31 14.38 7.28
C LEU A 189 -7.98 14.50 5.80
N ASN A 190 -6.83 15.12 5.51
CA ASN A 190 -6.48 15.50 4.14
C ASN A 190 -4.98 15.30 3.87
N GLU A 191 -4.63 15.04 2.61
CA GLU A 191 -3.24 14.97 2.13
C GLU A 191 -2.54 16.34 2.12
N ASN A 192 -3.29 17.43 1.98
CA ASN A 192 -2.75 18.77 1.87
C ASN A 192 -2.42 19.34 3.25
N SER A 193 -1.23 19.93 3.39
CA SER A 193 -0.75 20.52 4.65
C SER A 193 -1.40 21.86 4.99
N TYR A 194 -2.02 22.52 4.01
CA TYR A 194 -2.70 23.79 4.16
C TYR A 194 -4.05 23.78 3.45
N ILE A 195 -5.10 24.19 4.17
CA ILE A 195 -6.47 24.34 3.67
C ILE A 195 -7.01 25.64 4.27
N GLU A 196 -7.54 26.52 3.42
CA GLU A 196 -8.07 27.80 3.87
C GLU A 196 -9.26 27.60 4.84
N GLY A 197 -9.33 28.42 5.89
CA GLY A 197 -10.36 28.31 6.94
C GLY A 197 -10.14 27.18 7.95
N PHE A 198 -9.11 26.34 7.77
CA PHE A 198 -8.74 25.29 8.71
C PHE A 198 -7.29 25.43 9.20
N LYS A 199 -7.06 25.10 10.47
CA LYS A 199 -5.73 25.05 11.06
C LYS A 199 -5.24 23.62 11.09
N CYS A 200 -4.02 23.39 10.62
CA CYS A 200 -3.35 22.12 10.76
C CYS A 200 -3.04 21.84 12.24
N LEU A 201 -3.65 20.80 12.80
CA LEU A 201 -3.58 20.42 14.20
C LEU A 201 -2.49 19.37 14.47
N MET A 202 -2.34 18.40 13.58
CA MET A 202 -1.38 17.32 13.70
C MET A 202 -1.05 16.76 12.32
N SER A 203 0.21 16.42 12.08
CA SER A 203 0.64 15.62 10.93
C SER A 203 0.96 14.19 11.35
N VAL A 204 0.64 13.23 10.48
CA VAL A 204 1.04 11.83 10.63
C VAL A 204 1.95 11.44 9.48
N ASP A 205 3.12 10.94 9.85
CA ASP A 205 4.13 10.50 8.90
C ASP A 205 3.73 9.15 8.28
N GLY A 206 4.01 9.02 6.99
CA GLY A 206 3.88 7.76 6.25
C GLY A 206 5.19 7.39 5.57
N PHE A 207 5.27 6.15 5.07
CA PHE A 207 6.41 5.70 4.28
C PHE A 207 6.63 6.60 3.05
N SER A 208 7.88 7.02 2.82
CA SER A 208 8.29 7.78 1.63
C SER A 208 9.23 6.96 0.75
N ARG A 209 10.37 6.52 1.30
CA ARG A 209 11.41 5.83 0.52
C ARG A 209 12.29 4.92 1.37
N VAL A 210 12.87 3.93 0.70
CA VAL A 210 13.91 3.07 1.27
C VAL A 210 15.28 3.69 0.99
N HIS A 211 16.07 3.88 2.04
CA HIS A 211 17.48 4.25 1.94
C HIS A 211 18.36 3.05 2.20
N ILE A 212 19.30 2.82 1.30
CA ILE A 212 20.37 1.82 1.48
C ILE A 212 21.59 2.57 1.96
N ARG A 213 22.15 2.16 3.10
CA ARG A 213 23.35 2.76 3.69
C ARG A 213 24.40 1.70 3.92
N ILE A 214 25.67 2.08 3.80
CA ILE A 214 26.79 1.24 4.20
C ILE A 214 26.90 1.34 5.73
N GLY A 215 26.33 0.35 6.45
CA GLY A 215 26.26 0.32 7.91
C GLY A 215 25.19 -0.66 8.42
N PHE A 216 25.02 -0.78 9.74
CA PHE A 216 23.94 -1.57 10.36
C PHE A 216 22.94 -0.65 11.09
N PRO A 217 21.62 -0.73 10.80
CA PRO A 217 21.00 -1.56 9.77
C PRO A 217 21.28 -1.05 8.34
N PRO A 218 21.46 -1.96 7.35
CA PRO A 218 21.83 -1.59 5.97
C PRO A 218 20.67 -0.93 5.20
N VAL A 219 19.45 -1.10 5.70
CA VAL A 219 18.21 -0.56 5.13
C VAL A 219 17.56 0.32 6.18
N SER A 220 17.27 1.57 5.83
CA SER A 220 16.46 2.48 6.64
C SER A 220 15.29 3.02 5.84
N PHE A 221 14.21 3.35 6.54
CA PHE A 221 12.97 3.82 5.94
C PHE A 221 12.80 5.30 6.27
N ALA A 222 12.79 6.15 5.25
CA ALA A 222 12.45 7.56 5.44
C ALA A 222 10.94 7.71 5.50
N LYS A 223 10.50 8.48 6.49
CA LYS A 223 9.10 8.84 6.71
C LYS A 223 8.95 10.33 6.49
N GLU A 224 7.83 10.72 5.91
CA GLU A 224 7.47 12.11 5.65
C GLU A 224 6.01 12.32 6.06
N PRO A 225 5.61 13.53 6.47
CA PRO A 225 4.21 13.88 6.67
C PRO A 225 3.38 13.56 5.41
N LYS A 226 2.37 12.69 5.53
CA LYS A 226 1.47 12.32 4.41
C LYS A 226 0.01 12.67 4.68
N VAL A 227 -0.41 12.72 5.94
CA VAL A 227 -1.79 12.99 6.33
C VAL A 227 -1.81 14.08 7.39
N PHE A 228 -2.71 15.03 7.22
CA PHE A 228 -2.86 16.16 8.10
C PHE A 228 -4.27 16.16 8.70
N ILE A 229 -4.32 16.31 10.02
CA ILE A 229 -5.54 16.54 10.78
C ILE A 229 -5.73 18.04 10.86
N HIS A 230 -6.81 18.54 10.29
CA HIS A 230 -7.16 19.95 10.32
C HIS A 230 -8.39 20.19 11.18
N GLY A 231 -8.43 21.33 11.88
CA GLY A 231 -9.56 21.78 12.67
C GLY A 231 -10.11 23.09 12.13
N ASN A 232 -11.43 23.23 12.12
CA ASN A 232 -12.08 24.45 11.66
C ASN A 232 -11.77 25.62 12.58
N ILE A 233 -11.23 26.72 12.04
CA ILE A 233 -10.80 27.90 12.82
C ILE A 233 -11.99 28.57 13.52
N ARG A 234 -13.20 28.41 12.98
CA ARG A 234 -14.44 28.95 13.59
C ARG A 234 -14.79 28.28 14.92
N ASN A 235 -14.24 27.10 15.21
CA ASN A 235 -14.48 26.38 16.45
C ASN A 235 -13.37 26.67 17.47
N THR A 236 -13.62 27.63 18.36
CA THR A 236 -12.68 28.07 19.40
C THR A 236 -12.30 26.97 20.38
N ASP A 237 -13.22 26.05 20.70
CA ASP A 237 -12.96 24.92 21.61
C ASP A 237 -11.90 23.97 21.06
N ILE A 238 -11.83 23.81 19.73
CA ILE A 238 -10.79 22.98 19.08
C ILE A 238 -9.44 23.70 19.11
N MET A 239 -9.45 25.00 18.87
CA MET A 239 -8.23 25.83 18.81
C MET A 239 -7.54 25.98 20.15
N ASN A 240 -8.31 25.96 21.24
CA ASN A 240 -7.80 26.05 22.61
C ASN A 240 -7.24 24.72 23.15
N ARG A 241 -7.33 23.62 22.40
CA ARG A 241 -6.76 22.33 22.82
C ARG A 241 -5.27 22.25 22.50
N GLY A 242 -4.53 21.53 23.35
CA GLY A 242 -3.12 21.21 23.15
C GLY A 242 -2.92 20.18 22.04
N TRP A 243 -2.96 20.64 20.79
CA TRP A 243 -2.57 19.84 19.64
C TRP A 243 -1.06 19.90 19.42
N PRO A 244 -0.41 18.81 18.98
CA PRO A 244 1.05 18.80 18.75
C PRO A 244 1.52 19.77 17.66
N GLY A 245 0.60 20.25 16.81
CA GLY A 245 0.92 21.05 15.65
C GLY A 245 1.35 20.17 14.48
N CYS A 246 1.49 20.80 13.32
CA CYS A 246 2.02 20.16 12.12
C CYS A 246 3.48 20.55 11.93
N SER A 247 4.31 19.57 11.61
CA SER A 247 5.69 19.82 11.19
C SER A 247 5.65 20.65 9.91
N VAL A 248 6.23 21.84 9.92
CA VAL A 248 6.36 22.65 8.70
C VAL A 248 7.25 21.87 7.75
N ILE A 249 6.72 21.53 6.57
CA ILE A 249 7.53 20.99 5.48
C ILE A 249 8.50 22.12 5.09
N THR A 250 9.77 21.98 5.46
CA THR A 250 10.87 22.85 4.99
C THR A 250 11.56 22.19 3.82
#